data_AF-A0A2T6FED2-F1
#
_entry.id   AF-A0A2T6FED2-F1
#
_cell.length_a   1.000
_cell.length_b   1.000
_cell.length_c   1.000
_cell.angle_alpha   90.00
_cell.angle_beta   90.00
_cell.angle_gamma   90.00
#
_symmetry.space_group_name_H-M   'P 1'
#
loop_
_entity.id
_entity.type
_entity.pdbx_description
1 polymer ?
#
loop_
_entity_poly.entity_id
_entity_poly.type
_entity_poly.pdbx_seq_one_letter_code
_entity_poly.pdbx_strand_id
1 'polypeptide(L)' 'MESQTLLIKEYNIIWEALTHYEKHMEQMSLSASAEDEELSFDEKLQDIEVTRKTIQYGALNTYGIELKL' A
#
# COMPACT_ATOMS: atom_id res chain seq x y z
N MET A 1 -13.43 2.45 22.08
CA MET A 1 -13.25 3.77 21.43
C MET A 1 -11.78 4.11 21.26
N GLU A 2 -10.95 4.17 22.32
CA GLU A 2 -9.50 4.45 22.16
C GLU A 2 -8.75 3.45 21.26
N SER A 3 -9.09 2.16 21.31
CA SER A 3 -8.46 1.13 20.47
C SER A 3 -8.70 1.33 18.97
N GLN A 4 -9.90 1.79 18.58
CA GLN A 4 -10.23 2.08 17.18
C GLN A 4 -9.44 3.30 16.68
N THR A 5 -9.26 4.32 17.54
CA THR A 5 -8.44 5.49 17.21
C THR A 5 -6.96 5.13 17.02
N LEU A 6 -6.42 4.20 17.81
CA LEU A 6 -5.04 3.72 17.63
C LEU A 6 -4.88 2.96 16.31
N LEU A 7 -5.77 2.00 16.02
CA LEU A 7 -5.74 1.22 14.79
C LEU A 7 -5.80 2.11 13.54
N ILE A 8 -6.70 3.10 13.51
CA ILE A 8 -6.80 4.05 12.38
C ILE A 8 -5.48 4.81 12.17
N LYS A 9 -4.80 5.22 13.24
CA LYS A 9 -3.50 5.91 13.12
C LYS A 9 -2.42 4.99 12.55
N GLU A 10 -2.36 3.75 13.01
CA GLU A 10 -1.41 2.76 12.49
C GLU A 10 -1.67 2.47 11.01
N TYR A 11 -2.94 2.32 10.62
CA TYR A 11 -3.31 2.17 9.21
C TYR A 11 -2.88 3.35 8.36
N ASN A 12 -3.09 4.59 8.83
CA ASN A 12 -2.66 5.78 8.10
C ASN A 12 -1.13 5.84 7.92
N ILE A 13 -0.35 5.43 8.92
CA ILE A 13 1.11 5.37 8.82
C ILE A 13 1.54 4.36 7.75
N ILE A 14 0.95 3.16 7.77
CA ILE A 14 1.26 2.12 6.77
C ILE A 14 0.82 2.59 5.38
N TRP A 15 -0.33 3.25 5.28
CA TRP A 15 -0.85 3.78 4.02
C TRP A 15 0.09 4.83 3.42
N GLU A 16 0.58 5.76 4.22
CA GLU A 16 1.53 6.78 3.78
C GLU A 16 2.84 6.14 3.32
N ALA A 17 3.34 5.15 4.06
CA ALA A 17 4.54 4.41 3.68
C ALA A 17 4.38 3.69 2.33
N LEU A 18 3.25 3.01 2.11
CA LEU A 18 2.92 2.37 0.84
C LEU A 18 2.80 3.38 -0.30
N THR A 19 2.25 4.57 -0.03
CA THR A 19 2.12 5.65 -1.02
C THR A 19 3.47 6.24 -1.42
N HIS A 20 4.39 6.41 -0.47
CA HIS A 20 5.76 6.81 -0.79
C HIS A 20 6.50 5.72 -1.59
N TYR A 21 6.29 4.46 -1.21
CA TYR A 21 6.94 3.35 -1.89
C TYR A 21 6.42 3.18 -3.33
N GLU A 22 5.12 3.30 -3.55
CA GLU A 22 4.48 3.30 -4.87
C GLU A 22 5.10 4.36 -5.78
N LYS A 23 5.13 5.62 -5.35
CA LYS A 23 5.74 6.72 -6.12
C LYS A 23 7.20 6.45 -6.47
N HIS A 24 7.95 5.85 -5.55
CA HIS A 24 9.33 5.49 -5.81
C HIS A 24 9.45 4.36 -6.85
N MET A 25 8.61 3.33 -6.77
CA MET A 25 8.58 2.24 -7.77
C MET A 25 8.11 2.73 -9.14
N GLU A 26 7.10 3.61 -9.21
CA GLU A 26 6.67 4.25 -10.47
C GLU A 26 7.82 5.00 -11.13
N GLN A 27 8.57 5.80 -10.36
CA GLN A 27 9.75 6.50 -10.88
C GLN A 27 10.83 5.53 -11.36
N MET A 28 11.00 4.40 -10.68
CA MET A 28 12.01 3.42 -11.03
C MET A 28 11.64 2.61 -12.27
N SER A 29 10.37 2.21 -12.41
CA SER A 29 9.82 1.62 -13.63
C SER A 29 10.00 2.56 -14.82
N LEU A 30 9.59 3.83 -14.71
CA LEU A 30 9.72 4.82 -15.78
C LEU A 30 11.16 5.16 -16.19
N SER A 31 12.13 4.94 -15.29
CA SER A 31 13.55 5.21 -15.54
C SER A 31 14.37 3.96 -15.81
N ALA A 32 13.74 2.79 -15.83
CA ALA A 32 14.40 1.52 -16.12
C ALA A 32 14.99 1.53 -17.54
N SER A 33 16.19 0.98 -17.65
CA SER A 33 16.91 0.92 -18.94
C SER A 33 16.72 -0.41 -19.66
N ALA A 34 16.20 -1.42 -18.96
CA ALA A 34 15.95 -2.76 -19.45
C ALA A 34 14.52 -3.19 -19.11
N GLU A 35 13.90 -3.93 -20.04
CA GLU A 35 12.53 -4.45 -19.92
C GLU A 35 12.37 -5.35 -18.68
N ASP A 36 13.34 -6.22 -18.40
CA ASP A 36 13.32 -7.09 -17.20
C ASP A 36 13.33 -6.27 -15.90
N GLU A 37 14.01 -5.11 -15.89
CA GLU A 37 14.08 -4.22 -14.74
C GLU A 37 12.77 -3.47 -14.54
N GLU A 38 12.18 -2.94 -15.62
CA GLU A 38 10.84 -2.34 -15.64
C GLU A 38 9.79 -3.31 -15.10
N LEU A 39 9.76 -4.54 -15.62
CA LEU A 39 8.85 -5.60 -15.19
C LEU A 39 8.97 -5.88 -13.68
N SER A 40 10.19 -5.88 -13.14
CA SER A 40 10.42 -6.11 -11.71
C SER A 40 9.86 -4.99 -10.82
N PHE A 41 9.80 -3.76 -11.32
CA PHE A 41 9.19 -2.64 -10.60
C PHE A 41 7.66 -2.66 -10.75
N ASP A 42 7.15 -3.04 -11.91
CA ASP A 42 5.72 -3.20 -12.15
C ASP A 42 5.10 -4.31 -11.30
N GLU A 43 5.80 -5.44 -11.10
CA GLU A 43 5.39 -6.49 -10.16
C GLU A 43 5.27 -5.94 -8.73
N LYS A 44 6.23 -5.11 -8.29
CA LYS A 44 6.17 -4.47 -6.96
C LYS A 44 5.00 -3.50 -6.84
N LEU A 45 4.65 -2.79 -7.91
CA LEU A 45 3.47 -1.91 -7.93
C LEU A 45 2.19 -2.73 -7.71
N GLN A 46 2.08 -3.90 -8.35
CA GLN A 46 0.95 -4.81 -8.13
C GLN A 46 0.91 -5.32 -6.69
N ASP A 47 2.06 -5.69 -6.11
CA ASP A 47 2.16 -6.13 -4.71
C ASP A 47 1.70 -5.03 -3.72
N ILE A 48 2.00 -3.76 -4.00
CA ILE A 48 1.53 -2.63 -3.19
C ILE A 48 0.00 -2.54 -3.23
N GLU A 49 -0.60 -2.69 -4.41
CA GLU A 49 -2.06 -2.67 -4.57
C GLU A 49 -2.72 -3.83 -3.80
N VAL A 50 -2.15 -5.04 -3.92
CA VAL A 50 -2.61 -6.23 -3.18
C VAL A 50 -2.48 -6.00 -1.67
N THR A 51 -1.39 -5.40 -1.22
CA THR A 51 -1.16 -5.10 0.19
C THR A 51 -2.19 -4.11 0.72
N ARG A 52 -2.50 -3.03 -0.01
CA ARG A 52 -3.54 -2.05 0.35
C ARG A 52 -4.91 -2.72 0.50
N LYS A 53 -5.30 -3.54 -0.48
CA LYS A 53 -6.56 -4.29 -0.42
C LYS A 53 -6.60 -5.22 0.79
N THR A 54 -5.52 -5.96 1.03
CA THR A 54 -5.40 -6.87 2.19
C THR A 54 -5.62 -6.14 3.50
N ILE A 55 -5.01 -4.96 3.67
CA ILE A 55 -5.18 -4.12 4.85
C ILE A 55 -6.63 -3.66 5.01
N GLN A 56 -7.24 -3.16 3.92
CA GLN A 56 -8.65 -2.73 3.93
C GLN A 56 -9.59 -3.87 4.32
N TYR A 57 -9.41 -5.05 3.71
CA TYR A 57 -10.19 -6.24 4.03
C TYR A 57 -9.97 -6.70 5.47
N GLY A 58 -8.72 -6.68 5.97
CA GLY A 58 -8.40 -7.03 7.36
C GLY A 58 -9.07 -6.10 8.36
N ALA A 59 -9.00 -4.79 8.12
CA ALA A 59 -9.62 -3.77 8.96
C ALA A 59 -11.14 -3.91 9.03
N LEU A 60 -11.78 -4.12 7.88
CA LEU A 60 -13.23 -4.28 7.79
C LEU A 60 -13.69 -5.58 8.47
N ASN A 61 -13.09 -6.71 8.12
CA ASN A 61 -13.58 -8.02 8.58
C ASN A 61 -13.25 -8.32 10.05
N THR A 62 -12.14 -7.81 10.56
CA THR A 62 -11.69 -8.10 11.94
C THR A 62 -12.21 -7.08 12.93
N TYR A 63 -12.30 -5.81 12.53
CA TYR A 63 -12.57 -4.70 13.44
C TYR A 63 -13.81 -3.89 13.08
N GLY A 64 -14.47 -4.18 11.95
CA GLY A 64 -15.61 -3.41 11.46
C GLY A 64 -15.23 -1.99 11.04
N ILE A 65 -13.96 -1.75 10.68
CA ILE A 65 -13.45 -0.42 10.33
C ILE A 65 -13.35 -0.30 8.81
N GLU A 66 -14.08 0.66 8.25
CA GLU A 66 -13.90 1.08 6.86
C GLU A 66 -12.74 2.10 6.79
N LEU A 67 -11.62 1.67 6.21
CA LEU A 67 -10.51 2.57 5.87
C LEU A 67 -10.86 3.30 4.57
N LYS A 68 -11.27 4.55 4.68
CA LYS A 68 -11.51 5.42 3.52
C LYS A 68 -10.18 5.90 2.94
N LEU A 69 -10.14 5.97 1.61
CA LEU A 69 -9.11 6.63 0.81
C LEU A 69 -9.05 8.13 1.12
#